data_AF-A0A8E2VNG8-F1
#
_entry.id   AF-A0A8E2VNG8-F1
#
_cell.length_a   1.000
_cell.length_b   1.000
_cell.length_c   1.000
_cell.angle_alpha   90.00
_cell.angle_beta   90.00
_cell.angle_gamma   90.00
#
_symmetry.space_group_name_H-M   'P 1'
#
loop_
_entity.id
_entity.type
_entity.pdbx_description
1 polymer ?
#
loop_
_entity_poly.entity_id
_entity_poly.type
_entity_poly.pdbx_seq_one_letter_code
_entity_poly.pdbx_strand_id
1 'polypeptide(L)'
;MFARSVFSAFLLSAAAPLGAQTVYVDQGDSWTGALRSAFYTQDQGSRIMPLAWMQALTGPDGTPFLADSLARYGYLPMPDRDDDATLPVGFTTNDSPDGTAIGMTCAACHTRQIEVGGTAYRIDGGPAIVDFQSFLADLDAAVLAVLADDAAFDAFADKVAGGDGDRADLRAELEIWSKRFHTLIAGSLPDPAWGPARLDAVSMIFNRLTGLDLGAPEDAYLIPENILIADAPTRYPFLWNAARQDMTQWPGFAENGNDLLGLARNLGEVYGVFGEFHPTAKPGLLFDRDYVTDNSANWEGLKSLEDAIWKIGAPRWPWALDEDLAEQGRTVFDRATDQGGCVECHGKKQGAFRSIFHSTWATPILPAGTDERECEILTRTAKTGVLEGAKVPLSGKTLGAEAAAFDLLGLSVIGAIIQHATGFRPTSDLASAARADLANDADFMGRFDDLRGAFPSSGPDGVTLETAAPACAYESRVLDGIWAAAPYLHNGSVPTLRDLLTPPAERTAAFTPGPAYDIDAVGMAAGQTAFDHVIETTGCDQISSGNSRCGHDYGTALSDADKRALLEYLKSI
;
A
#
# COMPACT_ATOMS: atom_id res chain seq x y z
N MET A 1 25.24 54.19 -49.90
CA MET A 1 24.13 54.48 -48.97
C MET A 1 22.92 53.69 -49.43
N PHE A 2 22.51 52.63 -48.74
CA PHE A 2 21.11 52.22 -48.56
C PHE A 2 21.08 51.13 -47.48
N ALA A 3 20.10 51.25 -46.60
CA ALA A 3 20.08 50.72 -45.24
C ALA A 3 19.72 49.23 -45.15
N ARG A 4 20.24 48.59 -44.10
CA ARG A 4 19.87 47.25 -43.63
C ARG A 4 18.40 47.23 -43.21
N SER A 5 17.62 46.25 -43.67
CA SER A 5 16.39 45.80 -43.00
C SER A 5 16.65 44.44 -42.37
N VAL A 6 16.45 44.38 -41.06
CA VAL A 6 16.48 43.18 -40.23
C VAL A 6 15.06 42.62 -40.21
N PHE A 7 14.87 41.40 -40.69
CA PHE A 7 13.64 40.62 -40.45
C PHE A 7 13.89 39.73 -39.24
N SER A 8 13.32 40.10 -38.09
CA SER A 8 13.22 39.22 -36.93
C SER A 8 12.10 38.22 -37.18
N ALA A 9 12.46 36.93 -37.24
CA ALA A 9 11.50 35.84 -37.14
C ALA A 9 10.98 35.79 -35.70
N PHE A 10 9.70 36.10 -35.50
CA PHE A 10 9.02 35.79 -34.24
C PHE A 10 8.83 34.28 -34.16
N LEU A 11 9.65 33.63 -33.33
CA LEU A 11 9.34 32.32 -32.79
C LEU A 11 8.08 32.50 -31.92
N LEU A 12 6.95 31.93 -32.37
CA LEU A 12 5.81 31.72 -31.48
C LEU A 12 6.29 30.78 -30.36
N SER A 13 6.47 31.33 -29.16
CA SER A 13 6.47 30.55 -27.93
C SER A 13 5.15 29.78 -27.91
N ALA A 14 5.21 28.46 -27.95
CA ALA A 14 4.09 27.64 -27.52
C ALA A 14 3.78 28.07 -26.09
N ALA A 15 2.60 28.64 -25.89
CA ALA A 15 2.09 28.87 -24.55
C ALA A 15 1.95 27.50 -23.88
N ALA A 16 2.55 27.33 -22.70
CA ALA A 16 2.24 26.20 -21.84
C ALA A 16 0.71 26.13 -21.69
N PRO A 17 0.10 24.93 -21.76
CA PRO A 17 -1.32 24.80 -21.52
C PRO A 17 -1.61 25.42 -20.15
N LEU A 18 -2.62 26.32 -20.09
CA LEU A 18 -3.21 26.78 -18.84
C LEU A 18 -3.38 25.56 -17.94
N GLY A 19 -2.65 25.52 -16.81
CA GLY A 19 -2.61 24.35 -15.94
C GLY A 19 -4.02 23.86 -15.67
N ALA A 20 -4.32 22.62 -16.10
CA ALA A 20 -5.64 22.05 -15.94
C ALA A 20 -6.05 22.15 -14.46
N GLN A 21 -7.18 22.80 -14.19
CA GLN A 21 -7.69 22.96 -12.84
C GLN A 21 -7.88 21.57 -12.22
N THR A 22 -7.18 21.30 -11.11
CA THR A 22 -7.43 20.08 -10.32
C THR A 22 -8.67 20.29 -9.46
N VAL A 23 -9.67 19.46 -9.66
CA VAL A 23 -10.88 19.41 -8.84
C VAL A 23 -10.66 18.39 -7.72
N TYR A 24 -10.63 18.85 -6.47
CA TYR A 24 -10.65 17.93 -5.33
C TYR A 24 -12.08 17.44 -5.11
N VAL A 25 -12.29 16.12 -5.20
CA VAL A 25 -13.61 15.51 -5.05
C VAL A 25 -14.11 15.68 -3.62
N ASP A 26 -15.42 15.90 -3.47
CA ASP A 26 -16.07 16.02 -2.17
C ASP A 26 -16.06 14.65 -1.45
N GLN A 27 -15.40 14.61 -0.29
CA GLN A 27 -15.25 13.44 0.57
C GLN A 27 -15.81 13.71 1.97
N GLY A 28 -16.79 14.61 2.06
CA GLY A 28 -17.50 14.98 3.27
C GLY A 28 -16.83 16.11 4.06
N ASP A 29 -17.65 16.76 4.89
CA ASP A 29 -17.28 18.00 5.60
C ASP A 29 -16.11 17.84 6.59
N SER A 30 -15.84 16.61 7.03
CA SER A 30 -14.72 16.30 7.93
C SER A 30 -13.37 16.25 7.20
N TRP A 31 -13.37 16.07 5.88
CA TRP A 31 -12.17 15.98 5.04
C TRP A 31 -11.76 17.36 4.51
N THR A 32 -11.21 18.17 5.41
CA THR A 32 -10.78 19.55 5.11
C THR A 32 -9.48 19.60 4.29
N GLY A 33 -9.21 20.73 3.62
CA GLY A 33 -7.94 20.93 2.91
C GLY A 33 -6.69 20.81 3.80
N ALA A 34 -6.78 21.25 5.06
CA ALA A 34 -5.69 21.10 6.03
C ALA A 34 -5.45 19.63 6.39
N LEU A 35 -6.52 18.86 6.61
CA LEU A 35 -6.41 17.42 6.90
C LEU A 35 -5.86 16.66 5.68
N ARG A 36 -6.26 17.04 4.47
CA ARG A 36 -5.68 16.50 3.22
C ARG A 36 -4.18 16.77 3.12
N SER A 37 -3.75 18.02 3.35
CA SER A 37 -2.32 18.38 3.30
C SER A 37 -1.49 17.58 4.32
N ALA A 38 -2.02 17.44 5.53
CA ALA A 38 -1.41 16.60 6.56
C ALA A 38 -1.35 15.13 6.12
N PHE A 39 -2.44 14.54 5.63
CA PHE A 39 -2.46 13.15 5.15
C PHE A 39 -1.42 12.87 4.06
N TYR A 40 -1.20 13.83 3.14
CA TYR A 40 -0.22 13.68 2.07
C TYR A 40 1.22 13.56 2.54
N THR A 41 1.54 14.05 3.73
CA THR A 41 2.92 14.24 4.21
C THR A 41 3.18 13.61 5.58
N GLN A 42 2.15 13.09 6.23
CA GLN A 42 2.23 12.52 7.56
C GLN A 42 3.23 11.37 7.60
N ASP A 43 4.34 11.61 8.29
CA ASP A 43 5.37 10.61 8.51
C ASP A 43 4.82 9.41 9.29
N GLN A 44 5.20 8.23 8.84
CA GLN A 44 4.85 6.92 9.40
C GLN A 44 6.11 6.12 9.82
N GLY A 45 7.30 6.68 9.63
CA GLY A 45 8.59 6.03 9.93
C GLY A 45 9.28 5.41 8.71
N SER A 46 8.76 5.62 7.51
CA SER A 46 9.34 5.10 6.26
C SER A 46 10.66 5.82 5.91
N ARG A 47 11.69 5.06 5.51
CA ARG A 47 13.03 5.56 5.12
C ARG A 47 13.55 4.76 3.91
N ILE A 48 13.40 5.33 2.71
CA ILE A 48 13.88 4.71 1.46
C ILE A 48 15.41 4.79 1.40
N MET A 49 15.94 6.01 1.56
CA MET A 49 17.37 6.33 1.57
C MET A 49 17.59 7.76 2.11
N PRO A 50 18.84 8.18 2.38
CA PRO A 50 19.14 9.58 2.65
C PRO A 50 18.67 10.50 1.51
N LEU A 51 17.98 11.60 1.83
CA LEU A 51 17.41 12.51 0.84
C LEU A 51 18.51 13.09 -0.07
N ALA A 52 19.66 13.46 0.51
CA ALA A 52 20.79 14.00 -0.23
C ALA A 52 21.32 13.03 -1.29
N TRP A 53 21.26 11.72 -1.03
CA TRP A 53 21.66 10.71 -2.00
C TRP A 53 20.67 10.68 -3.16
N MET A 54 19.35 10.59 -2.90
CA MET A 54 18.35 10.58 -3.98
C MET A 54 18.40 11.86 -4.83
N GLN A 55 18.67 13.01 -4.23
CA GLN A 55 18.87 14.29 -4.94
C GLN A 55 20.14 14.30 -5.81
N ALA A 56 21.18 13.55 -5.44
CA ALA A 56 22.43 13.45 -6.18
C ALA A 56 22.35 12.50 -7.38
N LEU A 57 21.45 11.51 -7.32
CA LEU A 57 21.23 10.51 -8.38
C LEU A 57 20.76 11.12 -9.70
N THR A 58 21.10 10.45 -10.79
CA THR A 58 20.67 10.76 -12.15
C THR A 58 20.14 9.52 -12.83
N GLY A 59 19.16 9.68 -13.72
CA GLY A 59 18.70 8.63 -14.62
C GLY A 59 19.73 8.30 -15.72
N PRO A 60 19.43 7.31 -16.58
CA PRO A 60 20.35 6.85 -17.63
C PRO A 60 20.76 7.91 -18.67
N ASP A 61 19.94 8.96 -18.82
CA ASP A 61 20.17 10.10 -19.72
C ASP A 61 20.90 11.27 -19.03
N GLY A 62 21.26 11.13 -17.76
CA GLY A 62 21.88 12.16 -16.93
C GLY A 62 20.90 13.16 -16.31
N THR A 63 19.59 13.02 -16.54
CA THR A 63 18.56 13.85 -15.89
C THR A 63 18.53 13.57 -14.38
N PRO A 64 18.43 14.58 -13.48
CA PRO A 64 18.31 14.33 -12.05
C PRO A 64 17.15 13.39 -11.73
N PHE A 65 17.35 12.44 -10.82
CA PHE A 65 16.36 11.39 -10.54
C PHE A 65 15.01 11.96 -10.05
N LEU A 66 15.05 13.11 -9.36
CA LEU A 66 13.87 13.84 -8.86
C LEU A 66 13.42 15.01 -9.75
N ALA A 67 13.92 15.11 -11.00
CA ALA A 67 13.68 16.28 -11.85
C ALA A 67 12.20 16.60 -12.12
N ASP A 68 11.35 15.57 -12.20
CA ASP A 68 9.91 15.65 -12.44
C ASP A 68 9.09 15.33 -11.18
N SER A 69 9.71 15.35 -10.00
CA SER A 69 9.10 14.91 -8.74
C SER A 69 8.46 13.52 -8.86
N LEU A 70 9.09 12.62 -9.62
CA LEU A 70 8.64 11.23 -9.85
C LEU A 70 7.31 11.10 -10.63
N ALA A 71 6.89 12.17 -11.33
CA ALA A 71 5.66 12.17 -12.13
C ALA A 71 5.65 11.09 -13.24
N ARG A 72 6.82 10.71 -13.77
CA ARG A 72 6.97 9.58 -14.72
C ARG A 72 6.46 8.24 -14.21
N TYR A 73 6.40 8.04 -12.89
CA TYR A 73 5.82 6.85 -12.27
C TYR A 73 4.36 7.07 -11.83
N GLY A 74 3.73 8.19 -12.20
CA GLY A 74 2.36 8.52 -11.83
C GLY A 74 2.20 9.22 -10.49
N TYR A 75 3.28 9.53 -9.77
CA TYR A 75 3.18 10.25 -8.50
C TYR A 75 2.73 11.69 -8.72
N LEU A 76 1.82 12.12 -7.85
CA LEU A 76 1.04 13.33 -8.09
C LEU A 76 1.76 14.56 -7.53
N PRO A 77 1.74 15.70 -8.24
CA PRO A 77 2.34 16.93 -7.75
C PRO A 77 1.61 17.44 -6.51
N MET A 78 2.36 18.12 -5.64
CA MET A 78 1.86 18.81 -4.46
C MET A 78 2.44 20.24 -4.42
N PRO A 79 1.91 21.18 -5.23
CA PRO A 79 2.49 22.51 -5.39
C PRO A 79 2.36 23.40 -4.15
N ASP A 80 1.40 23.11 -3.27
CA ASP A 80 1.07 23.91 -2.09
C ASP A 80 1.60 23.25 -0.79
N ARG A 81 2.76 22.57 -0.84
CA ARG A 81 3.38 21.97 0.35
C ARG A 81 3.90 23.04 1.32
N ASP A 82 3.70 22.78 2.60
CA ASP A 82 4.16 23.66 3.69
C ASP A 82 5.67 23.56 3.98
N ASP A 83 6.33 22.50 3.51
CA ASP A 83 7.75 22.20 3.79
C ASP A 83 8.72 22.67 2.69
N ASP A 84 8.23 23.42 1.69
CA ASP A 84 8.97 23.88 0.50
C ASP A 84 9.71 22.76 -0.27
N ALA A 85 9.45 21.49 0.04
CA ALA A 85 10.10 20.35 -0.59
C ALA A 85 9.52 20.08 -1.98
N THR A 86 10.37 19.72 -2.94
CA THR A 86 9.97 19.34 -4.31
C THR A 86 9.57 17.86 -4.41
N LEU A 87 8.85 17.36 -3.40
CA LEU A 87 8.41 15.97 -3.30
C LEU A 87 6.92 15.82 -3.66
N PRO A 88 6.54 14.73 -4.35
CA PRO A 88 5.14 14.51 -4.72
C PRO A 88 4.28 14.14 -3.49
N VAL A 89 2.97 14.06 -3.71
CA VAL A 89 2.03 13.53 -2.71
C VAL A 89 2.46 12.14 -2.27
N GLY A 90 2.45 11.90 -0.96
CA GLY A 90 2.83 10.62 -0.39
C GLY A 90 4.31 10.46 -0.10
N PHE A 91 5.11 11.49 -0.32
CA PHE A 91 6.52 11.50 0.05
C PHE A 91 6.76 12.56 1.11
N THR A 92 7.62 12.22 2.07
CA THR A 92 7.96 13.08 3.20
C THR A 92 9.40 12.85 3.60
N THR A 93 9.86 13.59 4.60
CA THR A 93 11.19 13.44 5.17
C THR A 93 11.11 13.22 6.67
N ASN A 94 11.98 12.37 7.20
CA ASN A 94 12.16 12.22 8.64
C ASN A 94 13.65 12.16 8.99
N ASP A 95 13.94 12.38 10.27
CA ASP A 95 15.29 12.26 10.79
C ASP A 95 15.70 10.80 10.85
N SER A 96 16.94 10.49 10.46
CA SER A 96 17.59 9.19 10.60
C SER A 96 19.00 9.37 11.20
N PRO A 97 19.65 8.30 11.69
CA PRO A 97 21.04 8.37 12.14
C PRO A 97 22.00 8.94 11.09
N ASP A 98 21.71 8.71 9.81
CA ASP A 98 22.53 9.11 8.66
C ASP A 98 22.09 10.47 8.05
N GLY A 99 21.25 11.21 8.78
CA GLY A 99 20.71 12.51 8.37
C GLY A 99 19.25 12.45 7.93
N THR A 100 18.80 13.43 7.16
CA THR A 100 17.40 13.47 6.67
C THR A 100 17.16 12.39 5.62
N ALA A 101 16.26 11.45 5.90
CA ALA A 101 15.85 10.41 4.97
C ALA A 101 14.58 10.82 4.21
N ILE A 102 14.48 10.40 2.95
CA ILE A 102 13.22 10.46 2.19
C ILE A 102 12.42 9.18 2.47
N GLY A 103 11.13 9.36 2.75
CA GLY A 103 10.20 8.29 3.09
C GLY A 103 8.91 8.36 2.29
N MET A 104 8.17 7.25 2.30
CA MET A 104 6.85 7.14 1.69
C MET A 104 5.76 7.07 2.77
N THR A 105 4.61 7.69 2.52
CA THR A 105 3.41 7.64 3.37
C THR A 105 2.30 6.86 2.66
N CYS A 106 1.24 6.50 3.39
CA CYS A 106 0.03 5.87 2.82
C CYS A 106 -0.48 6.61 1.56
N ALA A 107 -0.35 7.93 1.51
CA ALA A 107 -0.87 8.75 0.42
C ALA A 107 -0.20 8.48 -0.93
N ALA A 108 0.99 7.88 -0.99
CA ALA A 108 1.67 7.56 -2.24
C ALA A 108 0.93 6.46 -3.04
N CYS A 109 0.34 5.50 -2.33
CA CYS A 109 -0.42 4.39 -2.90
C CYS A 109 -1.94 4.62 -2.82
N HIS A 110 -2.38 5.46 -1.89
CA HIS A 110 -3.80 5.74 -1.61
C HIS A 110 -4.23 7.16 -1.94
N THR A 111 -3.63 7.79 -2.97
CA THR A 111 -4.15 9.02 -3.56
C THR A 111 -4.27 8.87 -5.07
N ARG A 112 -5.46 9.10 -5.58
CA ARG A 112 -5.80 8.88 -6.99
C ARG A 112 -6.07 10.18 -7.71
N GLN A 113 -5.69 10.25 -8.99
CA GLN A 113 -6.18 11.26 -9.91
C GLN A 113 -6.74 10.60 -11.16
N ILE A 114 -7.96 10.99 -11.55
CA ILE A 114 -8.58 10.60 -12.82
C ILE A 114 -8.78 11.82 -13.70
N GLU A 115 -8.95 11.60 -14.99
CA GLU A 115 -9.10 12.65 -15.99
C GLU A 115 -10.36 12.43 -16.84
N VAL A 116 -11.20 13.47 -16.90
CA VAL A 116 -12.38 13.51 -17.75
C VAL A 116 -12.39 14.81 -18.53
N GLY A 117 -12.38 14.73 -19.87
CA GLY A 117 -12.44 15.90 -20.73
C GLY A 117 -11.30 16.91 -20.52
N GLY A 118 -10.12 16.45 -20.09
CA GLY A 118 -8.96 17.29 -19.77
C GLY A 118 -8.98 17.92 -18.36
N THR A 119 -9.99 17.63 -17.54
CA THR A 119 -10.05 18.04 -16.13
C THR A 119 -9.55 16.93 -15.23
N ALA A 120 -8.61 17.25 -14.34
CA ALA A 120 -8.11 16.33 -13.32
C ALA A 120 -9.02 16.34 -12.09
N TYR A 121 -9.41 15.16 -11.62
CA TYR A 121 -10.18 14.97 -10.39
C TYR A 121 -9.34 14.21 -9.37
N ARG A 122 -9.00 14.86 -8.26
CA ARG A 122 -8.22 14.29 -7.16
C ARG A 122 -9.15 13.62 -6.15
N ILE A 123 -8.86 12.36 -5.85
CA ILE A 123 -9.61 11.50 -4.94
C ILE A 123 -8.63 10.93 -3.90
N ASP A 124 -8.78 11.39 -2.66
CA ASP A 124 -7.93 10.95 -1.55
C ASP A 124 -8.44 9.61 -1.00
N GLY A 125 -7.54 8.78 -0.50
CA GLY A 125 -7.86 7.41 -0.08
C GLY A 125 -8.18 6.45 -1.22
N GLY A 126 -8.08 6.86 -2.48
CA GLY A 126 -8.34 6.00 -3.65
C GLY A 126 -7.11 5.28 -4.15
N PRO A 127 -7.26 4.17 -4.90
CA PRO A 127 -6.13 3.45 -5.47
C PRO A 127 -5.36 4.34 -6.44
N ALA A 128 -4.11 4.63 -6.10
CA ALA A 128 -3.23 5.43 -6.93
C ALA A 128 -2.95 4.73 -8.27
N ILE A 129 -2.75 5.54 -9.32
CA ILE A 129 -2.36 5.04 -10.64
C ILE A 129 -0.86 5.27 -10.79
N VAL A 130 -0.09 4.48 -10.04
CA VAL A 130 1.36 4.60 -9.94
C VAL A 130 2.03 3.32 -10.42
N ASP A 131 3.18 3.45 -11.10
CA ASP A 131 4.06 2.35 -11.48
C ASP A 131 5.16 2.20 -10.44
N PHE A 132 4.82 1.54 -9.33
CA PHE A 132 5.73 1.35 -8.22
C PHE A 132 6.90 0.42 -8.59
N GLN A 133 6.68 -0.58 -9.44
CA GLN A 133 7.73 -1.50 -9.87
C GLN A 133 8.84 -0.76 -10.63
N SER A 134 8.47 0.07 -11.61
CA SER A 134 9.44 0.85 -12.37
C SER A 134 10.19 1.85 -11.48
N PHE A 135 9.53 2.47 -10.49
CA PHE A 135 10.20 3.32 -9.51
C PHE A 135 11.30 2.56 -8.75
N LEU A 136 11.01 1.36 -8.24
CA LEU A 136 11.97 0.54 -7.51
C LEU A 136 13.13 0.09 -8.41
N ALA A 137 12.83 -0.39 -9.62
CA ALA A 137 13.82 -0.88 -10.57
C ALA A 137 14.78 0.23 -11.03
N ASP A 138 14.24 1.42 -11.32
CA ASP A 138 15.05 2.55 -11.76
C ASP A 138 15.89 3.15 -10.62
N LEU A 139 15.38 3.14 -9.38
CA LEU A 139 16.16 3.55 -8.22
C LEU A 139 17.35 2.60 -8.00
N ASP A 140 17.14 1.28 -8.12
CA ASP A 140 18.20 0.28 -8.02
C ASP A 140 19.25 0.49 -9.12
N ALA A 141 18.80 0.63 -10.37
CA ALA A 141 19.66 0.86 -11.52
C ALA A 141 20.47 2.15 -11.40
N ALA A 142 19.88 3.25 -10.88
CA ALA A 142 20.57 4.51 -10.67
C ALA A 142 21.71 4.38 -9.66
N VAL A 143 21.49 3.66 -8.56
CA VAL A 143 22.54 3.45 -7.54
C VAL A 143 23.63 2.50 -8.04
N LEU A 144 23.26 1.42 -8.73
CA LEU A 144 24.24 0.52 -9.36
C LEU A 144 25.11 1.25 -10.38
N ALA A 145 24.54 2.17 -11.16
CA ALA A 145 25.28 2.98 -12.12
C ALA A 145 26.30 3.90 -11.44
N VAL A 146 25.95 4.48 -10.28
CA VAL A 146 26.89 5.27 -9.45
C VAL A 146 28.05 4.41 -8.95
N LEU A 147 27.78 3.19 -8.47
CA LEU A 147 28.80 2.31 -7.92
C LEU A 147 29.69 1.64 -8.98
N ALA A 148 29.21 1.51 -10.21
CA ALA A 148 29.90 0.84 -11.30
C ALA A 148 30.99 1.69 -11.99
N ASP A 149 30.97 3.02 -11.81
CA ASP A 149 31.90 3.95 -12.46
C ASP A 149 32.45 4.98 -11.46
N ASP A 150 33.78 5.07 -11.35
CA ASP A 150 34.43 5.94 -10.36
C ASP A 150 34.15 7.43 -10.61
N ALA A 151 33.99 7.86 -11.87
CA ALA A 151 33.68 9.26 -12.17
C ALA A 151 32.21 9.59 -11.83
N ALA A 152 31.29 8.65 -12.04
CA ALA A 152 29.91 8.76 -11.59
C ALA A 152 29.83 8.81 -10.06
N PHE A 153 30.57 7.95 -9.36
CA PHE A 153 30.68 8.00 -7.90
C PHE A 153 31.26 9.33 -7.42
N ASP A 154 32.33 9.84 -8.04
CA ASP A 154 32.91 11.12 -7.68
C ASP A 154 31.94 12.29 -7.85
N ALA A 155 31.15 12.29 -8.93
CA ALA A 155 30.13 13.31 -9.17
C ALA A 155 28.95 13.21 -8.18
N PHE A 156 28.58 12.00 -7.77
CA PHE A 156 27.60 11.76 -6.71
C PHE A 156 28.15 12.28 -5.37
N ALA A 157 29.37 11.90 -5.00
CA ALA A 157 30.03 12.29 -3.75
C ALA A 157 30.21 13.81 -3.64
N ASP A 158 30.54 14.49 -4.74
CA ASP A 158 30.65 15.96 -4.79
C ASP A 158 29.35 16.65 -4.39
N LYS A 159 28.20 16.09 -4.80
CA LYS A 159 26.87 16.64 -4.47
C LYS A 159 26.45 16.33 -3.03
N VAL A 160 26.81 15.16 -2.51
CA VAL A 160 26.40 14.69 -1.17
C VAL A 160 27.28 15.27 -0.07
N ALA A 161 28.60 15.14 -0.19
CA ALA A 161 29.56 15.41 0.88
C ALA A 161 30.19 16.81 0.81
N GLY A 162 29.90 17.60 -0.22
CA GLY A 162 30.41 18.97 -0.36
C GLY A 162 31.94 19.05 -0.34
N GLY A 163 32.62 18.26 -1.17
CA GLY A 163 34.07 18.34 -1.43
C GLY A 163 35.02 17.86 -0.31
N ASP A 164 34.64 17.97 0.96
CA ASP A 164 35.49 17.70 2.14
C ASP A 164 35.10 16.42 2.94
N GLY A 165 34.06 15.70 2.54
CA GLY A 165 33.64 14.45 3.20
C GLY A 165 34.51 13.22 2.87
N ASP A 166 34.50 12.22 3.75
CA ASP A 166 35.21 10.95 3.52
C ASP A 166 34.51 10.13 2.43
N ARG A 167 35.04 10.21 1.21
CA ARG A 167 34.52 9.48 0.05
C ARG A 167 34.57 7.97 0.22
N ALA A 168 35.54 7.46 0.99
CA ALA A 168 35.66 6.02 1.20
C ALA A 168 34.52 5.51 2.10
N ASP A 169 34.21 6.25 3.16
CA ASP A 169 33.10 5.94 4.05
C ASP A 169 31.75 6.07 3.31
N LEU A 170 31.54 7.15 2.55
CA LEU A 170 30.33 7.32 1.73
C LEU A 170 30.15 6.18 0.71
N ARG A 171 31.26 5.72 0.10
CA ARG A 171 31.19 4.58 -0.83
C ARG A 171 30.78 3.31 -0.10
N ALA A 172 31.39 3.03 1.05
CA ALA A 172 31.07 1.85 1.85
C ALA A 172 29.61 1.85 2.31
N GLU A 173 29.09 3.00 2.76
CA GLU A 173 27.67 3.15 3.13
C GLU A 173 26.74 2.91 1.94
N LEU A 174 27.06 3.49 0.77
CA LEU A 174 26.27 3.30 -0.45
C LEU A 174 26.32 1.85 -0.95
N GLU A 175 27.46 1.17 -0.83
CA GLU A 175 27.61 -0.25 -1.17
C GLU A 175 26.77 -1.14 -0.26
N ILE A 176 26.71 -0.86 1.05
CA ILE A 176 25.86 -1.60 2.00
C ILE A 176 24.38 -1.37 1.69
N TRP A 177 23.98 -0.12 1.48
CA TRP A 177 22.60 0.21 1.10
C TRP A 177 22.22 -0.48 -0.22
N SER A 178 23.08 -0.38 -1.25
CA SER A 178 22.86 -0.97 -2.57
C SER A 178 22.77 -2.48 -2.49
N LYS A 179 23.66 -3.14 -1.74
CA LYS A 179 23.60 -4.60 -1.55
C LYS A 179 22.24 -5.02 -1.02
N ARG A 180 21.71 -4.33 0.00
CA ARG A 180 20.41 -4.67 0.59
C ARG A 180 19.26 -4.41 -0.39
N PHE A 181 19.22 -3.21 -0.98
CA PHE A 181 18.16 -2.82 -1.90
C PHE A 181 18.16 -3.69 -3.17
N HIS A 182 19.32 -3.87 -3.81
CA HIS A 182 19.47 -4.69 -5.00
C HIS A 182 19.06 -6.14 -4.78
N THR A 183 19.44 -6.74 -3.64
CA THR A 183 19.05 -8.12 -3.32
C THR A 183 17.52 -8.26 -3.24
N LEU A 184 16.83 -7.30 -2.64
CA LEU A 184 15.36 -7.29 -2.62
C LEU A 184 14.78 -7.11 -4.02
N ILE A 185 15.23 -6.09 -4.75
CA ILE A 185 14.65 -5.74 -6.06
C ILE A 185 14.88 -6.85 -7.09
N ALA A 186 16.12 -7.34 -7.21
CA ALA A 186 16.46 -8.40 -8.16
C ALA A 186 15.79 -9.75 -7.84
N GLY A 187 15.50 -10.03 -6.57
CA GLY A 187 14.83 -11.27 -6.15
C GLY A 187 13.30 -11.21 -6.17
N SER A 188 12.72 -10.01 -6.02
CA SER A 188 11.27 -9.85 -5.83
C SER A 188 10.52 -9.50 -7.11
N LEU A 189 11.05 -8.59 -7.94
CA LEU A 189 10.29 -8.01 -9.03
C LEU A 189 10.03 -9.05 -10.13
N PRO A 190 8.76 -9.29 -10.52
CA PRO A 190 8.44 -10.27 -11.55
C PRO A 190 8.65 -9.71 -12.97
N ASP A 191 8.79 -10.63 -13.91
CA ASP A 191 8.66 -10.41 -15.36
C ASP A 191 7.64 -11.43 -15.91
N PRO A 192 6.48 -10.99 -16.44
CA PRO A 192 6.06 -9.60 -16.67
C PRO A 192 5.81 -8.79 -15.39
N ALA A 193 6.03 -7.48 -15.47
CA ALA A 193 5.82 -6.54 -14.38
C ALA A 193 4.34 -6.43 -13.94
N TRP A 194 4.11 -6.00 -12.69
CA TRP A 194 2.76 -5.72 -12.19
C TRP A 194 2.03 -4.64 -12.99
N GLY A 195 2.77 -3.63 -13.47
CA GLY A 195 2.20 -2.47 -14.14
C GLY A 195 1.53 -1.47 -13.20
N PRO A 196 1.08 -0.31 -13.74
CA PRO A 196 0.53 0.75 -12.92
C PRO A 196 -0.77 0.36 -12.20
N ALA A 197 -1.01 0.99 -11.04
CA ALA A 197 -2.15 0.77 -10.16
C ALA A 197 -2.18 -0.58 -9.42
N ARG A 198 -1.10 -1.36 -9.50
CA ARG A 198 -0.96 -2.66 -8.85
C ARG A 198 0.38 -2.83 -8.14
N LEU A 199 0.39 -3.65 -7.09
CA LEU A 199 1.55 -4.04 -6.30
C LEU A 199 1.25 -5.38 -5.63
N ASP A 200 2.19 -6.33 -5.65
CA ASP A 200 2.13 -7.47 -4.74
C ASP A 200 2.63 -7.05 -3.34
N ALA A 201 1.76 -6.37 -2.60
CA ALA A 201 2.12 -5.75 -1.33
C ALA A 201 2.51 -6.80 -0.27
N VAL A 202 1.80 -7.92 -0.22
CA VAL A 202 2.02 -8.98 0.76
C VAL A 202 3.38 -9.65 0.55
N SER A 203 3.71 -10.05 -0.68
CA SER A 203 5.03 -10.63 -0.95
C SER A 203 6.14 -9.64 -0.68
N MET A 204 5.96 -8.35 -1.03
CA MET A 204 6.97 -7.31 -0.76
C MET A 204 7.17 -7.09 0.75
N ILE A 205 6.09 -7.11 1.55
CA ILE A 205 6.16 -7.08 3.02
C ILE A 205 6.96 -8.29 3.53
N PHE A 206 6.64 -9.50 3.07
CA PHE A 206 7.34 -10.71 3.50
C PHE A 206 8.81 -10.71 3.10
N ASN A 207 9.12 -10.38 1.86
CA ASN A 207 10.50 -10.34 1.36
C ASN A 207 11.33 -9.31 2.09
N ARG A 208 10.77 -8.12 2.36
CA ARG A 208 11.47 -7.08 3.11
C ARG A 208 11.71 -7.52 4.55
N LEU A 209 10.66 -7.85 5.29
CA LEU A 209 10.80 -8.23 6.68
C LEU A 209 11.72 -9.45 6.82
N THR A 210 11.35 -10.57 6.18
CA THR A 210 12.06 -11.83 6.41
C THR A 210 13.41 -11.88 5.69
N GLY A 211 13.61 -11.12 4.62
CA GLY A 211 14.83 -11.13 3.82
C GLY A 211 15.82 -9.98 4.06
N LEU A 212 15.37 -8.83 4.58
CA LEU A 212 16.23 -7.65 4.82
C LEU A 212 16.38 -7.23 6.29
N ASP A 213 15.48 -7.67 7.16
CA ASP A 213 15.33 -7.09 8.50
C ASP A 213 15.62 -8.08 9.63
N LEU A 214 15.47 -9.39 9.37
CA LEU A 214 15.65 -10.45 10.38
C LEU A 214 17.01 -11.17 10.33
N GLY A 215 17.89 -10.83 9.38
CA GLY A 215 19.24 -11.40 9.34
C GLY A 215 20.16 -10.84 10.42
N ALA A 216 21.34 -11.43 10.56
CA ALA A 216 22.32 -10.97 11.53
C ALA A 216 22.99 -9.65 11.05
N PRO A 217 23.38 -8.73 11.96
CA PRO A 217 24.05 -7.48 11.58
C PRO A 217 25.31 -7.67 10.73
N GLU A 218 26.10 -8.72 10.99
CA GLU A 218 27.30 -9.07 10.22
C GLU A 218 27.01 -9.40 8.75
N ASP A 219 25.79 -9.83 8.44
CA ASP A 219 25.32 -10.12 7.09
C ASP A 219 24.57 -8.93 6.48
N ALA A 220 24.66 -7.74 7.09
CA ALA A 220 23.87 -6.55 6.77
C ALA A 220 22.35 -6.81 6.88
N TYR A 221 21.95 -7.61 7.87
CA TYR A 221 20.57 -8.02 8.15
C TYR A 221 19.91 -8.89 7.06
N LEU A 222 20.69 -9.36 6.08
CA LEU A 222 20.17 -10.12 4.95
C LEU A 222 19.93 -11.60 5.27
N ILE A 223 18.82 -12.12 4.76
CA ILE A 223 18.56 -13.54 4.55
C ILE A 223 18.07 -13.71 3.10
N PRO A 224 18.97 -13.73 2.10
CA PRO A 224 18.58 -13.71 0.70
C PRO A 224 17.67 -14.87 0.30
N GLU A 225 17.75 -16.02 0.98
CA GLU A 225 16.90 -17.18 0.65
C GLU A 225 15.42 -16.98 1.01
N ASN A 226 15.10 -15.98 1.84
CA ASN A 226 13.73 -15.61 2.16
C ASN A 226 13.10 -14.70 1.09
N ILE A 227 13.89 -14.15 0.15
CA ILE A 227 13.41 -13.25 -0.90
C ILE A 227 12.91 -14.10 -2.07
N LEU A 228 11.61 -14.02 -2.34
CA LEU A 228 10.93 -14.78 -3.39
C LEU A 228 10.27 -13.85 -4.40
N ILE A 229 9.97 -14.36 -5.60
CA ILE A 229 9.23 -13.58 -6.59
C ILE A 229 7.86 -13.17 -6.01
N ALA A 230 7.54 -11.90 -6.19
CA ALA A 230 6.29 -11.27 -5.79
C ALA A 230 5.36 -11.21 -7.02
N ASP A 231 4.65 -12.31 -7.30
CA ASP A 231 3.83 -12.53 -8.50
C ASP A 231 2.32 -12.57 -8.22
N ALA A 232 1.88 -12.00 -7.09
CA ALA A 232 0.48 -11.85 -6.70
C ALA A 232 0.03 -10.37 -6.69
N PRO A 233 0.07 -9.64 -7.82
CA PRO A 233 -0.25 -8.22 -7.82
C PRO A 233 -1.69 -7.98 -7.37
N THR A 234 -1.86 -7.07 -6.41
CA THR A 234 -3.16 -6.54 -6.02
C THR A 234 -3.30 -5.07 -6.37
N ARG A 235 -4.53 -4.62 -6.57
CA ARG A 235 -4.83 -3.19 -6.58
C ARG A 235 -4.81 -2.67 -5.15
N TYR A 236 -4.44 -1.42 -4.95
CA TYR A 236 -4.53 -0.79 -3.64
C TYR A 236 -5.99 -0.76 -3.14
N PRO A 237 -6.30 -1.25 -1.92
CA PRO A 237 -7.62 -1.05 -1.33
C PRO A 237 -7.90 0.45 -1.14
N PHE A 238 -9.16 0.86 -1.17
CA PHE A 238 -9.50 2.25 -0.86
C PHE A 238 -9.64 2.46 0.67
N LEU A 239 -9.21 3.63 1.15
CA LEU A 239 -9.15 3.97 2.57
C LEU A 239 -10.45 4.56 3.12
N TRP A 240 -11.28 5.19 2.30
CA TRP A 240 -12.57 5.68 2.78
C TRP A 240 -13.41 4.52 3.31
N ASN A 241 -13.98 4.73 4.50
CA ASN A 241 -14.68 3.72 5.27
C ASN A 241 -13.85 2.45 5.63
N ALA A 242 -12.54 2.41 5.40
CA ALA A 242 -11.73 1.24 5.74
C ALA A 242 -11.74 0.98 7.26
N ALA A 243 -11.60 2.04 8.06
CA ALA A 243 -11.71 1.96 9.53
C ALA A 243 -13.10 1.48 10.03
N ARG A 244 -14.12 1.51 9.17
CA ARG A 244 -15.47 1.00 9.48
C ARG A 244 -15.65 -0.46 9.10
N GLN A 245 -14.81 -1.06 8.26
CA GLN A 245 -14.88 -2.50 7.99
C GLN A 245 -14.37 -3.27 9.20
N ASP A 246 -15.08 -4.31 9.64
CA ASP A 246 -14.62 -5.18 10.73
C ASP A 246 -13.54 -6.18 10.34
N MET A 247 -13.32 -6.38 9.03
CA MET A 247 -12.17 -7.08 8.46
C MET A 247 -11.52 -6.20 7.40
N THR A 248 -10.21 -6.36 7.19
CA THR A 248 -9.44 -5.66 6.16
C THR A 248 -8.41 -6.59 5.51
N GLN A 249 -7.69 -6.05 4.52
CA GLN A 249 -6.81 -6.77 3.60
C GLN A 249 -7.62 -7.61 2.61
N TRP A 250 -7.11 -7.79 1.39
CA TRP A 250 -7.87 -8.48 0.34
C TRP A 250 -8.36 -9.87 0.76
N PRO A 251 -7.50 -10.75 1.32
CA PRO A 251 -7.97 -12.06 1.80
C PRO A 251 -8.80 -11.99 3.10
N GLY A 252 -8.99 -10.79 3.67
CA GLY A 252 -9.87 -10.57 4.81
C GLY A 252 -9.39 -11.19 6.12
N PHE A 253 -8.08 -11.35 6.30
CA PHE A 253 -7.53 -12.02 7.49
C PHE A 253 -7.42 -11.09 8.71
N ALA A 254 -7.38 -9.77 8.52
CA ALA A 254 -7.08 -8.83 9.60
C ALA A 254 -8.38 -8.26 10.18
N GLU A 255 -8.69 -8.59 11.44
CA GLU A 255 -9.73 -7.91 12.19
C GLU A 255 -9.43 -6.40 12.27
N ASN A 256 -10.48 -5.58 12.22
CA ASN A 256 -10.37 -4.14 12.22
C ASN A 256 -11.52 -3.47 12.99
N GLY A 257 -11.47 -2.15 13.15
CA GLY A 257 -12.56 -1.34 13.71
C GLY A 257 -12.30 -0.74 15.09
N ASN A 258 -11.06 -0.79 15.58
CA ASN A 258 -10.60 0.00 16.72
C ASN A 258 -9.14 0.46 16.53
N ASP A 259 -8.70 1.41 17.36
CA ASP A 259 -7.38 2.03 17.26
C ASP A 259 -6.22 1.03 17.36
N LEU A 260 -6.37 -0.04 18.16
CA LEU A 260 -5.31 -1.03 18.36
C LEU A 260 -5.15 -1.95 17.12
N LEU A 261 -6.27 -2.40 16.57
CA LEU A 261 -6.31 -3.19 15.32
C LEU A 261 -5.81 -2.34 14.14
N GLY A 262 -6.25 -1.08 14.04
CA GLY A 262 -5.79 -0.14 13.04
C GLY A 262 -4.28 0.11 13.13
N LEU A 263 -3.75 0.31 14.35
CA LEU A 263 -2.31 0.45 14.58
C LEU A 263 -1.54 -0.81 14.15
N ALA A 264 -2.04 -2.00 14.46
CA ALA A 264 -1.41 -3.27 14.09
C ALA A 264 -1.34 -3.44 12.57
N ARG A 265 -2.44 -3.17 11.87
CA ARG A 265 -2.48 -3.14 10.40
C ARG A 265 -1.45 -2.16 9.83
N ASN A 266 -1.50 -0.90 10.27
CA ASN A 266 -0.65 0.17 9.73
C ASN A 266 0.84 -0.07 10.02
N LEU A 267 1.19 -0.63 11.19
CA LEU A 267 2.58 -0.98 11.50
C LEU A 267 3.11 -2.10 10.61
N GLY A 268 2.30 -3.14 10.35
CA GLY A 268 2.67 -4.21 9.43
C GLY A 268 2.93 -3.72 8.01
N GLU A 269 2.12 -2.77 7.54
CA GLU A 269 2.31 -2.10 6.25
C GLU A 269 3.59 -1.26 6.22
N VAL A 270 3.90 -0.51 7.28
CA VAL A 270 5.15 0.29 7.37
C VAL A 270 6.39 -0.58 7.26
N TYR A 271 6.42 -1.77 7.89
CA TYR A 271 7.56 -2.68 7.75
C TYR A 271 7.78 -3.13 6.30
N GLY A 272 6.73 -3.24 5.49
CA GLY A 272 6.88 -3.49 4.05
C GLY A 272 7.23 -2.25 3.22
N VAL A 273 6.82 -1.05 3.67
CA VAL A 273 7.01 0.21 2.95
C VAL A 273 8.08 1.07 3.62
N PHE A 274 9.29 0.53 3.61
CA PHE A 274 10.51 1.22 4.01
C PHE A 274 10.68 1.54 5.51
N GLY A 275 9.89 0.96 6.41
CA GLY A 275 10.22 0.96 7.83
C GLY A 275 11.52 0.18 8.09
N GLU A 276 12.39 0.72 8.93
CA GLU A 276 13.55 0.00 9.47
C GLU A 276 13.10 -0.76 10.71
N PHE A 277 13.52 -2.01 10.81
CA PHE A 277 13.19 -2.86 11.95
C PHE A 277 14.26 -3.95 12.08
N HIS A 278 15.11 -3.87 13.10
CA HIS A 278 16.13 -4.90 13.34
C HIS A 278 16.02 -5.42 14.77
N PRO A 279 15.18 -6.44 15.01
CA PRO A 279 14.98 -6.95 16.36
C PRO A 279 16.27 -7.60 16.86
N THR A 280 16.67 -7.31 18.10
CA THR A 280 17.92 -7.85 18.66
C THR A 280 17.67 -8.77 19.84
N ALA A 281 18.49 -9.82 19.96
CA ALA A 281 18.50 -10.69 21.14
C ALA A 281 18.96 -9.91 22.37
N LYS A 282 17.99 -9.54 23.21
CA LYS A 282 18.23 -8.74 24.41
C LYS A 282 17.20 -9.12 25.46
N PRO A 283 17.62 -9.64 26.62
CA PRO A 283 16.72 -9.92 27.73
C PRO A 283 16.01 -8.63 28.18
N GLY A 284 14.75 -8.47 27.77
CA GLY A 284 13.88 -7.36 28.11
C GLY A 284 12.95 -7.68 29.28
N LEU A 285 12.08 -6.73 29.60
CA LEU A 285 11.08 -6.88 30.67
C LEU A 285 10.02 -7.92 30.31
N LEU A 286 9.57 -7.94 29.05
CA LEU A 286 8.50 -8.80 28.56
C LEU A 286 8.97 -9.87 27.57
N PHE A 287 9.96 -9.53 26.74
CA PHE A 287 10.45 -10.38 25.66
C PHE A 287 11.95 -10.56 25.79
N ASP A 288 12.47 -11.65 25.22
CA ASP A 288 13.91 -11.89 25.05
C ASP A 288 14.45 -11.28 23.74
N ARG A 289 13.63 -10.48 23.07
CA ARG A 289 13.95 -9.68 21.89
C ARG A 289 13.57 -8.23 22.14
N ASP A 290 14.35 -7.32 21.57
CA ASP A 290 14.08 -5.88 21.56
C ASP A 290 13.55 -5.48 20.18
N TYR A 291 12.27 -5.11 20.11
CA TYR A 291 11.51 -4.79 18.90
C TYR A 291 11.36 -3.28 18.65
N VAL A 292 11.87 -2.43 19.55
CA VAL A 292 11.56 -0.98 19.53
C VAL A 292 12.80 -0.09 19.42
N THR A 293 13.98 -0.57 19.82
CA THR A 293 15.19 0.28 19.81
C THR A 293 15.68 0.57 18.39
N ASP A 294 15.76 -0.45 17.54
CA ASP A 294 16.13 -0.31 16.12
C ASP A 294 14.86 -0.51 15.29
N ASN A 295 13.98 0.50 15.37
CA ASN A 295 12.68 0.52 14.72
C ASN A 295 12.32 1.97 14.40
N SER A 296 12.08 2.28 13.12
CA SER A 296 11.81 3.64 12.67
C SER A 296 10.33 4.04 12.75
N ALA A 297 9.43 3.14 13.12
CA ALA A 297 7.98 3.39 13.13
C ALA A 297 7.61 4.65 13.94
N ASN A 298 6.88 5.57 13.30
CA ASN A 298 6.39 6.79 13.95
C ASN A 298 4.99 6.54 14.52
N TRP A 299 4.93 6.17 15.80
CA TRP A 299 3.69 5.80 16.50
C TRP A 299 2.63 6.91 16.54
N GLU A 300 3.04 8.16 16.76
CA GLU A 300 2.14 9.31 16.76
C GLU A 300 1.63 9.61 15.34
N GLY A 301 2.51 9.46 14.35
CA GLY A 301 2.15 9.60 12.94
C GLY A 301 1.18 8.52 12.46
N LEU A 302 1.41 7.27 12.81
CA LEU A 302 0.51 6.14 12.54
C LEU A 302 -0.87 6.36 13.17
N LYS A 303 -0.92 6.87 14.41
CA LYS A 303 -2.18 7.26 15.03
C LYS A 303 -2.87 8.39 14.28
N SER A 304 -2.11 9.41 13.87
CA SER A 304 -2.65 10.58 13.17
C SER A 304 -3.24 10.20 11.80
N LEU A 305 -2.60 9.26 11.09
CA LEU A 305 -3.13 8.64 9.87
C LEU A 305 -4.44 7.89 10.14
N GLU A 306 -4.50 7.05 11.18
CA GLU A 306 -5.73 6.32 11.52
C GLU A 306 -6.89 7.28 11.86
N ASP A 307 -6.61 8.32 12.66
CA ASP A 307 -7.59 9.37 13.00
C ASP A 307 -8.07 10.14 11.76
N ALA A 308 -7.23 10.26 10.71
CA ALA A 308 -7.61 10.83 9.43
C ALA A 308 -8.49 9.86 8.61
N ILE A 309 -8.15 8.56 8.57
CA ILE A 309 -8.94 7.53 7.88
C ILE A 309 -10.36 7.42 8.46
N TRP A 310 -10.57 7.67 9.75
CA TRP A 310 -11.92 7.74 10.33
C TRP A 310 -12.77 8.91 9.79
N LYS A 311 -12.13 9.97 9.27
CA LYS A 311 -12.78 11.20 8.81
C LYS A 311 -12.97 11.27 7.30
N ILE A 312 -12.21 10.51 6.53
CA ILE A 312 -12.32 10.51 5.07
C ILE A 312 -13.59 9.79 4.62
N GLY A 313 -14.49 10.55 4.00
CA GLY A 313 -15.71 10.00 3.42
C GLY A 313 -15.49 9.40 2.04
N ALA A 314 -16.48 8.63 1.60
CA ALA A 314 -16.53 8.15 0.22
C ALA A 314 -16.63 9.33 -0.76
N PRO A 315 -15.89 9.29 -1.88
CA PRO A 315 -15.94 10.35 -2.89
C PRO A 315 -17.31 10.44 -3.54
N ARG A 316 -17.93 11.62 -3.46
CA ARG A 316 -19.20 11.87 -4.15
C ARG A 316 -19.00 11.96 -5.65
N TRP A 317 -19.94 11.41 -6.40
CA TRP A 317 -20.00 11.55 -7.85
C TRP A 317 -20.09 13.03 -8.26
N PRO A 318 -19.11 13.58 -8.99
CA PRO A 318 -19.06 15.01 -9.27
C PRO A 318 -19.87 15.42 -10.51
N TRP A 319 -20.48 14.47 -11.23
CA TRP A 319 -21.23 14.72 -12.45
C TRP A 319 -22.74 14.55 -12.22
N ALA A 320 -23.54 14.78 -13.26
CA ALA A 320 -24.97 14.54 -13.19
C ALA A 320 -25.28 13.06 -12.96
N LEU A 321 -26.37 12.81 -12.24
CA LEU A 321 -26.93 11.49 -11.96
C LEU A 321 -28.39 11.46 -12.43
N ASP A 322 -28.80 10.37 -13.06
CA ASP A 322 -30.23 10.07 -13.31
C ASP A 322 -30.81 9.41 -12.04
N GLU A 323 -31.45 10.21 -11.20
CA GLU A 323 -31.99 9.79 -9.90
C GLU A 323 -33.06 8.68 -10.04
N ASP A 324 -33.91 8.74 -11.07
CA ASP A 324 -34.95 7.74 -11.30
C ASP A 324 -34.32 6.40 -11.71
N LEU A 325 -33.24 6.45 -12.49
CA LEU A 325 -32.48 5.27 -12.89
C LEU A 325 -31.64 4.72 -11.73
N ALA A 326 -31.07 5.58 -10.88
CA ALA A 326 -30.35 5.19 -9.68
C ALA A 326 -31.26 4.48 -8.67
N GLU A 327 -32.51 4.93 -8.48
CA GLU A 327 -33.47 4.23 -7.60
C GLU A 327 -33.89 2.86 -8.18
N GLN A 328 -34.03 2.76 -9.52
CA GLN A 328 -34.19 1.45 -10.17
C GLN A 328 -32.97 0.56 -9.92
N GLY A 329 -31.76 1.12 -10.01
CA GLY A 329 -30.50 0.43 -9.74
C GLY A 329 -30.37 -0.05 -8.31
N ARG A 330 -30.83 0.75 -7.35
CA ARG A 330 -30.93 0.35 -5.94
C ARG A 330 -31.83 -0.88 -5.79
N THR A 331 -32.97 -0.90 -6.47
CA THR A 331 -33.85 -2.07 -6.48
C THR A 331 -33.17 -3.31 -7.05
N VAL A 332 -32.27 -3.16 -8.03
CA VAL A 332 -31.43 -4.27 -8.54
C VAL A 332 -30.40 -4.69 -7.50
N PHE A 333 -29.70 -3.74 -6.89
CA PHE A 333 -28.69 -3.96 -5.86
C PHE A 333 -29.25 -4.73 -4.66
N ASP A 334 -30.47 -4.39 -4.23
CA ASP A 334 -31.15 -4.98 -3.07
C ASP A 334 -31.77 -6.37 -3.35
N ARG A 335 -31.63 -6.93 -4.56
CA ARG A 335 -32.05 -8.31 -4.86
C ARG A 335 -31.17 -9.33 -4.13
N ALA A 336 -31.65 -10.57 -4.02
CA ALA A 336 -30.83 -11.70 -3.58
C ALA A 336 -29.73 -12.01 -4.60
N THR A 337 -28.62 -12.61 -4.14
CA THR A 337 -27.45 -12.87 -4.98
C THR A 337 -27.77 -13.84 -6.14
N ASP A 338 -28.67 -14.80 -5.92
CA ASP A 338 -29.16 -15.74 -6.95
C ASP A 338 -30.00 -15.07 -8.05
N GLN A 339 -30.45 -13.84 -7.82
CA GLN A 339 -31.14 -12.96 -8.77
C GLN A 339 -30.22 -11.86 -9.33
N GLY A 340 -28.92 -11.93 -9.07
CA GLY A 340 -27.92 -10.96 -9.51
C GLY A 340 -27.85 -9.70 -8.64
N GLY A 341 -28.43 -9.70 -7.45
CA GLY A 341 -28.28 -8.61 -6.48
C GLY A 341 -26.94 -8.64 -5.75
N CYS A 342 -26.64 -7.57 -5.03
CA CYS A 342 -25.34 -7.28 -4.43
C CYS A 342 -25.39 -7.17 -2.89
N VAL A 343 -26.56 -6.84 -2.34
CA VAL A 343 -26.74 -6.44 -0.93
C VAL A 343 -26.37 -7.53 0.09
N GLU A 344 -26.44 -8.81 -0.29
CA GLU A 344 -26.12 -9.91 0.63
C GLU A 344 -24.63 -9.92 1.00
N CYS A 345 -23.76 -9.58 0.04
CA CYS A 345 -22.31 -9.51 0.22
C CYS A 345 -21.85 -8.09 0.57
N HIS A 346 -22.33 -7.08 -0.18
CA HIS A 346 -21.80 -5.72 -0.14
C HIS A 346 -22.68 -4.70 0.63
N GLY A 347 -23.83 -5.13 1.15
CA GLY A 347 -24.74 -4.27 1.88
C GLY A 347 -24.21 -3.85 3.25
N LYS A 348 -24.54 -2.63 3.68
CA LYS A 348 -24.20 -2.12 5.03
C LYS A 348 -24.97 -2.89 6.10
N LYS A 349 -24.29 -3.84 6.75
CA LYS A 349 -24.80 -4.61 7.89
C LYS A 349 -23.94 -4.32 9.12
N GLN A 350 -24.52 -4.39 10.31
CA GLN A 350 -23.76 -4.19 11.55
C GLN A 350 -22.67 -5.28 11.67
N GLY A 351 -21.42 -4.85 11.85
CA GLY A 351 -20.27 -5.74 12.03
C GLY A 351 -19.99 -6.09 13.49
N ALA A 352 -18.81 -6.68 13.71
CA ALA A 352 -18.33 -7.01 15.05
C ALA A 352 -18.26 -5.78 15.97
N PHE A 353 -18.72 -5.92 17.22
CA PHE A 353 -18.56 -4.85 18.20
C PHE A 353 -17.10 -4.73 18.63
N ARG A 354 -16.47 -3.59 18.33
CA ARG A 354 -15.05 -3.31 18.64
C ARG A 354 -14.85 -2.14 19.60
N SER A 355 -15.81 -1.21 19.65
CA SER A 355 -15.72 0.03 20.42
C SER A 355 -17.11 0.56 20.77
N ILE A 356 -17.22 1.26 21.91
CA ILE A 356 -18.42 2.02 22.26
C ILE A 356 -18.53 3.35 21.51
N PHE A 357 -17.44 3.82 20.89
CA PHE A 357 -17.38 5.12 20.22
C PHE A 357 -17.71 5.02 18.73
N HIS A 358 -17.47 3.87 18.11
CA HIS A 358 -17.66 3.66 16.68
C HIS A 358 -18.30 2.30 16.40
N SER A 359 -19.22 2.26 15.45
CA SER A 359 -19.76 1.01 14.90
C SER A 359 -19.00 0.61 13.64
N THR A 360 -18.85 -0.71 13.48
CA THR A 360 -18.28 -1.32 12.27
C THR A 360 -19.40 -1.84 11.36
N TRP A 361 -19.03 -2.14 10.12
CA TRP A 361 -19.81 -2.87 9.15
C TRP A 361 -19.26 -4.27 8.99
N ALA A 362 -20.17 -5.23 8.82
CA ALA A 362 -19.79 -6.61 8.56
C ALA A 362 -19.12 -6.70 7.19
N THR A 363 -17.99 -7.40 7.14
CA THR A 363 -17.18 -7.60 5.95
C THR A 363 -17.14 -9.09 5.63
N PRO A 364 -18.07 -9.62 4.80
CA PRO A 364 -18.09 -11.03 4.47
C PRO A 364 -16.82 -11.44 3.74
N ILE A 365 -16.20 -12.55 4.16
CA ILE A 365 -15.05 -13.16 3.48
C ILE A 365 -15.56 -14.36 2.70
N LEU A 366 -15.62 -14.24 1.37
CA LEU A 366 -16.35 -15.18 0.51
C LEU A 366 -15.50 -15.68 -0.66
N PRO A 367 -15.62 -16.97 -1.05
CA PRO A 367 -14.98 -17.48 -2.25
C PRO A 367 -15.73 -17.02 -3.50
N ALA A 368 -15.26 -15.93 -4.11
CA ALA A 368 -15.86 -15.37 -5.33
C ALA A 368 -15.37 -16.05 -6.62
N GLY A 369 -14.46 -17.03 -6.53
CA GLY A 369 -13.85 -17.70 -7.69
C GLY A 369 -12.90 -16.81 -8.50
N THR A 370 -12.38 -15.74 -7.87
CA THR A 370 -11.37 -14.84 -8.45
C THR A 370 -9.98 -15.47 -8.37
N ASP A 371 -8.96 -14.74 -8.83
CA ASP A 371 -7.56 -15.20 -8.74
C ASP A 371 -7.20 -15.72 -7.34
N GLU A 372 -6.40 -16.79 -7.24
CA GLU A 372 -6.07 -17.43 -5.95
C GLU A 372 -4.63 -17.16 -5.50
N ARG A 373 -3.82 -16.48 -6.32
CA ARG A 373 -2.38 -16.39 -6.11
C ARG A 373 -2.02 -15.73 -4.80
N GLU A 374 -2.72 -14.67 -4.40
CA GLU A 374 -2.47 -13.97 -3.13
C GLU A 374 -2.71 -14.88 -1.91
N CYS A 375 -3.74 -15.73 -1.92
CA CYS A 375 -3.97 -16.70 -0.85
C CYS A 375 -2.81 -17.70 -0.73
N GLU A 376 -2.22 -18.12 -1.86
CA GLU A 376 -1.05 -19.02 -1.85
C GLU A 376 0.17 -18.36 -1.17
N ILE A 377 0.37 -17.04 -1.36
CA ILE A 377 1.45 -16.26 -0.73
C ILE A 377 1.38 -16.35 0.80
N LEU A 378 0.18 -16.29 1.38
CA LEU A 378 -0.01 -16.33 2.84
C LEU A 378 0.48 -17.62 3.49
N THR A 379 0.67 -18.69 2.71
CA THR A 379 1.16 -19.99 3.20
C THR A 379 2.67 -20.12 3.17
N ARG A 380 3.39 -19.12 2.65
CA ARG A 380 4.86 -19.15 2.52
C ARG A 380 5.54 -19.24 3.89
N THR A 381 6.63 -19.99 3.93
CA THR A 381 7.52 -20.09 5.09
C THR A 381 8.82 -19.32 4.84
N ALA A 382 9.47 -18.89 5.91
CA ALA A 382 10.74 -18.21 5.88
C ALA A 382 11.62 -18.64 7.05
N LYS A 383 12.93 -18.50 6.88
CA LYS A 383 13.90 -18.62 7.98
C LYS A 383 13.64 -17.49 8.99
N THR A 384 13.67 -17.82 10.28
CA THR A 384 13.31 -16.89 11.36
C THR A 384 14.45 -15.94 11.75
N GLY A 385 15.69 -16.26 11.37
CA GLY A 385 16.86 -15.41 11.60
C GLY A 385 17.09 -15.11 13.08
N VAL A 386 17.28 -13.83 13.42
CA VAL A 386 17.46 -13.37 14.81
C VAL A 386 16.25 -13.65 15.72
N LEU A 387 15.08 -13.97 15.15
CA LEU A 387 13.90 -14.37 15.90
C LEU A 387 13.87 -15.87 16.24
N GLU A 388 14.82 -16.68 15.78
CA GLU A 388 14.92 -18.09 16.19
C GLU A 388 14.96 -18.18 17.73
N GLY A 389 14.14 -19.06 18.29
CA GLY A 389 14.02 -19.24 19.74
C GLY A 389 13.24 -18.13 20.48
N ALA A 390 12.79 -17.08 19.79
CA ALA A 390 11.94 -16.06 20.40
C ALA A 390 10.59 -16.67 20.82
N LYS A 391 10.04 -16.18 21.94
CA LYS A 391 8.68 -16.52 22.35
C LYS A 391 7.67 -15.63 21.65
N VAL A 392 6.70 -16.24 21.00
CA VAL A 392 5.58 -15.54 20.36
C VAL A 392 4.71 -14.89 21.45
N PRO A 393 4.56 -13.55 21.44
CA PRO A 393 3.67 -12.87 22.36
C PRO A 393 2.24 -13.43 22.27
N LEU A 394 1.51 -13.47 23.39
CA LEU A 394 0.11 -13.92 23.48
C LEU A 394 -0.18 -15.41 23.18
N SER A 395 0.74 -16.18 22.58
CA SER A 395 0.60 -17.64 22.35
C SER A 395 1.61 -18.50 23.11
N GLY A 396 2.76 -17.94 23.53
CA GLY A 396 3.79 -18.65 24.29
C GLY A 396 4.58 -19.68 23.49
N LYS A 397 4.28 -19.86 22.20
CA LYS A 397 5.03 -20.73 21.28
C LYS A 397 6.46 -20.21 21.12
N THR A 398 7.42 -21.11 20.94
CA THR A 398 8.81 -20.76 20.63
C THR A 398 9.04 -20.96 19.14
N LEU A 399 9.62 -19.97 18.47
CA LEU A 399 9.94 -20.07 17.05
C LEU A 399 11.10 -21.05 16.80
N GLY A 400 10.94 -21.91 15.79
CA GLY A 400 12.03 -22.74 15.26
C GLY A 400 12.90 -21.97 14.28
N ALA A 401 13.77 -22.68 13.55
CA ALA A 401 14.61 -22.11 12.49
C ALA A 401 13.81 -21.58 11.29
N GLU A 402 12.61 -22.11 11.06
CA GLU A 402 11.66 -21.65 10.04
C GLU A 402 10.26 -21.50 10.66
N ALA A 403 9.47 -20.57 10.11
CA ALA A 403 8.09 -20.32 10.48
C ALA A 403 7.30 -19.79 9.27
N ALA A 404 5.96 -19.70 9.37
CA ALA A 404 5.17 -19.00 8.36
C ALA A 404 5.59 -17.52 8.33
N ALA A 405 5.78 -16.95 7.13
CA ALA A 405 6.15 -15.54 6.98
C ALA A 405 5.09 -14.61 7.61
N PHE A 406 3.82 -15.01 7.52
CA PHE A 406 2.71 -14.33 8.17
C PHE A 406 2.84 -14.29 9.71
N ASP A 407 3.25 -15.40 10.33
CA ASP A 407 3.47 -15.46 11.79
C ASP A 407 4.67 -14.59 12.20
N LEU A 408 5.71 -14.50 11.36
CA LEU A 408 6.86 -13.61 11.61
C LEU A 408 6.47 -12.14 11.56
N LEU A 409 5.61 -11.75 10.61
CA LEU A 409 5.02 -10.40 10.53
C LEU A 409 4.19 -10.11 11.78
N GLY A 410 3.27 -11.00 12.13
CA GLY A 410 2.42 -10.84 13.31
C GLY A 410 3.25 -10.72 14.59
N LEU A 411 4.26 -11.57 14.78
CA LEU A 411 5.14 -11.50 15.94
C LEU A 411 5.90 -10.17 16.02
N SER A 412 6.43 -9.70 14.89
CA SER A 412 7.20 -8.45 14.82
C SER A 412 6.33 -7.26 15.22
N VAL A 413 5.13 -7.18 14.65
CA VAL A 413 4.16 -6.11 14.92
C VAL A 413 3.64 -6.15 16.37
N ILE A 414 3.18 -7.32 16.82
CA ILE A 414 2.61 -7.48 18.17
C ILE A 414 3.69 -7.24 19.23
N GLY A 415 4.90 -7.77 19.00
CA GLY A 415 6.06 -7.55 19.87
C GLY A 415 6.41 -6.07 20.02
N ALA A 416 6.48 -5.34 18.90
CA ALA A 416 6.75 -3.91 18.90
C ALA A 416 5.67 -3.10 19.64
N ILE A 417 4.38 -3.35 19.36
CA ILE A 417 3.25 -2.64 20.01
C ILE A 417 3.27 -2.86 21.53
N ILE A 418 3.37 -4.11 21.98
CA ILE A 418 3.34 -4.43 23.42
C ILE A 418 4.57 -3.83 24.11
N GLN A 419 5.77 -3.95 23.52
CA GLN A 419 6.98 -3.42 24.13
C GLN A 419 6.94 -1.89 24.19
N HIS A 420 6.49 -1.21 23.12
CA HIS A 420 6.33 0.24 23.08
C HIS A 420 5.38 0.73 24.17
N ALA A 421 4.21 0.09 24.33
CA ALA A 421 3.23 0.42 25.36
C ALA A 421 3.79 0.28 26.80
N THR A 422 4.78 -0.60 27.03
CA THR A 422 5.44 -0.74 28.33
C THR A 422 6.58 0.23 28.59
N GLY A 423 7.26 0.72 27.53
CA GLY A 423 8.32 1.71 27.65
C GLY A 423 7.86 3.06 28.24
N PHE A 424 6.56 3.37 28.13
CA PHE A 424 5.95 4.58 28.70
C PHE A 424 5.53 4.47 30.17
N ARG A 425 5.65 3.29 30.82
CA ARG A 425 5.46 3.21 32.27
C ARG A 425 6.75 3.67 32.96
N PRO A 426 6.72 4.74 33.79
CA PRO A 426 7.91 5.21 34.47
C PRO A 426 8.52 4.08 35.30
N THR A 427 9.82 3.85 35.12
CA THR A 427 10.64 2.82 35.79
C THR A 427 10.75 3.03 37.31
N SER A 428 10.00 3.96 37.89
CA SER A 428 10.06 4.32 39.31
C SER A 428 9.36 3.31 40.24
N ASP A 429 8.48 2.44 39.73
CA ASP A 429 7.69 1.53 40.57
C ASP A 429 8.02 0.04 40.43
N LEU A 430 8.97 -0.37 39.57
CA LEU A 430 9.24 -1.78 39.32
C LEU A 430 10.63 -2.19 39.83
N ALA A 431 10.68 -2.61 41.10
CA ALA A 431 11.78 -3.41 41.61
C ALA A 431 11.88 -4.71 40.78
N SER A 432 13.11 -5.16 40.53
CA SER A 432 13.48 -6.31 39.66
C SER A 432 12.70 -7.63 39.85
N ALA A 433 11.93 -7.79 40.93
CA ALA A 433 11.02 -8.92 41.16
C ALA A 433 9.75 -8.85 40.29
N ALA A 434 9.34 -7.67 39.79
CA ALA A 434 8.13 -7.49 38.99
C ALA A 434 8.28 -7.86 37.49
N ARG A 435 9.46 -8.36 37.08
CA ARG A 435 9.77 -8.67 35.67
C ARG A 435 9.04 -9.89 35.14
N ALA A 436 8.84 -10.92 35.97
CA ALA A 436 8.06 -12.10 35.60
C ALA A 436 6.55 -11.88 35.78
N ASP A 437 6.15 -10.91 36.60
CA ASP A 437 4.74 -10.70 36.95
C ASP A 437 3.95 -10.01 35.83
N LEU A 438 4.54 -9.07 35.08
CA LEU A 438 3.82 -8.34 34.01
C LEU A 438 3.51 -9.19 32.77
N ALA A 439 4.43 -10.06 32.35
CA ALA A 439 4.19 -10.98 31.22
C ALA A 439 3.15 -12.07 31.58
N ASN A 440 2.97 -12.34 32.87
CA ASN A 440 1.97 -13.27 33.41
C ASN A 440 0.74 -12.55 33.99
N ASP A 441 0.68 -11.22 33.88
CA ASP A 441 -0.44 -10.39 34.34
C ASP A 441 -1.55 -10.44 33.28
N ALA A 442 -2.59 -11.22 33.58
CA ALA A 442 -3.73 -11.43 32.70
C ALA A 442 -4.48 -10.12 32.39
N ASP A 443 -4.54 -9.17 33.32
CA ASP A 443 -5.25 -7.90 33.12
C ASP A 443 -4.45 -6.95 32.25
N PHE A 444 -3.11 -6.99 32.32
CA PHE A 444 -2.26 -6.23 31.42
C PHE A 444 -2.27 -6.81 30.00
N MET A 445 -2.02 -8.12 29.85
CA MET A 445 -1.97 -8.78 28.55
C MET A 445 -3.34 -8.80 27.86
N GLY A 446 -4.44 -8.86 28.64
CA GLY A 446 -5.81 -8.80 28.12
C GLY A 446 -6.15 -7.49 27.39
N ARG A 447 -5.39 -6.40 27.62
CA ARG A 447 -5.55 -5.13 26.86
C ARG A 447 -5.09 -5.26 25.41
N PHE A 448 -4.37 -6.32 25.08
CA PHE A 448 -3.82 -6.60 23.76
C PHE A 448 -4.47 -7.82 23.11
N ASP A 449 -5.53 -8.38 23.69
CA ASP A 449 -6.17 -9.60 23.17
C ASP A 449 -6.66 -9.43 21.72
N ASP A 450 -7.15 -8.25 21.36
CA ASP A 450 -7.57 -7.91 19.99
C ASP A 450 -6.43 -8.10 18.97
N LEU A 451 -5.16 -7.96 19.36
CA LEU A 451 -4.03 -8.17 18.45
C LEU A 451 -3.96 -9.58 17.88
N ARG A 452 -4.56 -10.58 18.55
CA ARG A 452 -4.69 -11.94 18.00
C ARG A 452 -5.54 -11.97 16.74
N GLY A 453 -6.50 -11.05 16.61
CA GLY A 453 -7.36 -10.92 15.44
C GLY A 453 -6.73 -10.14 14.28
N ALA A 454 -5.78 -9.25 14.56
CA ALA A 454 -5.04 -8.55 13.50
C ALA A 454 -4.15 -9.50 12.69
N PHE A 455 -3.57 -10.51 13.36
CA PHE A 455 -2.72 -11.55 12.76
C PHE A 455 -3.11 -12.93 13.33
N PRO A 456 -4.15 -13.59 12.79
CA PRO A 456 -4.55 -14.92 13.24
C PRO A 456 -3.42 -15.93 13.00
N SER A 457 -3.12 -16.77 14.00
CA SER A 457 -1.99 -17.70 13.94
C SER A 457 -2.21 -18.79 12.90
N SER A 458 -1.14 -19.22 12.21
CA SER A 458 -1.22 -20.42 11.37
C SER A 458 -1.36 -21.71 12.23
N GLY A 459 -2.30 -22.59 11.87
CA GLY A 459 -2.45 -23.95 12.46
C GLY A 459 -3.64 -24.21 13.41
N PRO A 460 -3.70 -25.40 14.04
CA PRO A 460 -4.92 -25.95 14.65
C PRO A 460 -5.50 -25.26 15.88
N ASP A 461 -4.66 -24.52 16.61
CA ASP A 461 -5.04 -23.98 17.92
C ASP A 461 -5.23 -22.45 17.90
N GLY A 462 -5.49 -21.83 16.75
CA GLY A 462 -5.58 -20.37 16.66
C GLY A 462 -6.23 -19.82 15.38
N VAL A 463 -7.50 -20.15 15.14
CA VAL A 463 -8.37 -19.59 14.08
C VAL A 463 -7.81 -19.76 12.67
N THR A 464 -7.69 -21.03 12.29
CA THR A 464 -7.71 -21.59 10.92
C THR A 464 -7.49 -20.63 9.74
N LEU A 465 -6.22 -20.34 9.45
CA LEU A 465 -5.65 -20.52 8.10
C LEU A 465 -5.24 -22.01 7.88
N GLU A 466 -6.02 -22.95 8.43
CA GLU A 466 -5.71 -24.39 8.43
C GLU A 466 -5.91 -25.01 7.03
N THR A 467 -4.80 -25.20 6.33
CA THR A 467 -4.24 -26.50 5.90
C THR A 467 -5.12 -27.54 5.15
N ALA A 468 -6.32 -27.17 4.71
CA ALA A 468 -7.03 -27.79 3.59
C ALA A 468 -7.92 -26.71 2.97
N ALA A 469 -7.45 -26.05 1.91
CA ALA A 469 -8.04 -24.83 1.37
C ALA A 469 -9.59 -24.87 1.37
N PRO A 470 -10.27 -24.10 2.25
CA PRO A 470 -11.48 -23.45 1.76
C PRO A 470 -11.08 -22.73 0.46
N ALA A 471 -11.97 -22.72 -0.54
CA ALA A 471 -11.72 -21.93 -1.75
C ALA A 471 -11.22 -20.54 -1.35
N CYS A 472 -10.17 -20.05 -2.02
CA CYS A 472 -9.59 -18.74 -1.72
C CYS A 472 -10.69 -17.69 -1.67
N ALA A 473 -10.70 -16.91 -0.60
CA ALA A 473 -11.80 -16.03 -0.24
C ALA A 473 -11.28 -14.62 -0.02
N TYR A 474 -12.11 -13.65 -0.40
CA TYR A 474 -11.76 -12.24 -0.37
C TYR A 474 -12.83 -11.43 0.35
N GLU A 475 -12.44 -10.29 0.87
CA GLU A 475 -13.37 -9.34 1.49
C GLU A 475 -14.43 -8.84 0.50
N SER A 476 -15.68 -8.80 0.95
CA SER A 476 -16.81 -8.19 0.25
C SER A 476 -17.21 -6.91 0.98
N ARG A 477 -16.34 -5.89 0.95
CA ARG A 477 -16.59 -4.63 1.65
C ARG A 477 -17.76 -3.83 1.06
N VAL A 478 -18.26 -2.88 1.84
CA VAL A 478 -19.28 -1.91 1.39
C VAL A 478 -18.77 -1.08 0.20
N LEU A 479 -19.63 -0.87 -0.80
CA LEU A 479 -19.28 -0.28 -2.10
C LEU A 479 -19.43 1.25 -2.20
N ASP A 480 -19.59 1.97 -1.09
CA ASP A 480 -19.59 3.43 -1.14
C ASP A 480 -18.31 3.94 -1.83
N GLY A 481 -18.44 4.85 -2.80
CA GLY A 481 -17.34 5.41 -3.58
C GLY A 481 -16.72 4.46 -4.61
N ILE A 482 -17.31 3.29 -4.87
CA ILE A 482 -16.71 2.26 -5.74
C ILE A 482 -16.41 2.75 -7.16
N TRP A 483 -17.15 3.76 -7.65
CA TRP A 483 -16.90 4.38 -8.95
C TRP A 483 -15.46 4.89 -9.07
N ALA A 484 -14.85 5.34 -7.97
CA ALA A 484 -13.51 5.93 -7.96
C ALA A 484 -12.37 4.90 -7.80
N ALA A 485 -12.67 3.59 -7.80
CA ALA A 485 -11.74 2.56 -7.35
C ALA A 485 -11.16 1.67 -8.47
N ALA A 486 -11.38 2.01 -9.74
CA ALA A 486 -10.88 1.23 -10.87
C ALA A 486 -9.33 1.10 -10.87
N PRO A 487 -8.76 -0.04 -11.31
CA PRO A 487 -9.46 -1.21 -11.86
C PRO A 487 -10.11 -2.06 -10.74
N TYR A 488 -10.92 -3.04 -11.11
CA TYR A 488 -11.76 -3.85 -10.23
C TYR A 488 -11.23 -5.28 -10.08
N LEU A 489 -11.84 -6.01 -9.13
CA LEU A 489 -11.30 -7.22 -8.46
C LEU A 489 -10.08 -6.91 -7.58
N HIS A 490 -9.69 -7.86 -6.72
CA HIS A 490 -8.56 -7.67 -5.80
C HIS A 490 -7.24 -7.47 -6.55
N ASN A 491 -7.06 -8.15 -7.68
CA ASN A 491 -5.86 -8.08 -8.53
C ASN A 491 -5.90 -6.98 -9.62
N GLY A 492 -6.94 -6.15 -9.63
CA GLY A 492 -7.06 -5.07 -10.60
C GLY A 492 -7.13 -5.53 -12.06
N SER A 493 -7.67 -6.72 -12.33
CA SER A 493 -7.71 -7.34 -13.67
C SER A 493 -8.88 -6.89 -14.55
N VAL A 494 -9.81 -6.09 -14.03
CA VAL A 494 -11.01 -5.65 -14.77
C VAL A 494 -11.10 -4.11 -14.82
N PRO A 495 -11.03 -3.44 -15.98
CA PRO A 495 -10.81 -1.99 -16.01
C PRO A 495 -12.06 -1.16 -15.66
N THR A 496 -13.27 -1.69 -15.82
CA THR A 496 -14.54 -0.96 -15.63
C THR A 496 -15.59 -1.80 -14.89
N LEU A 497 -16.52 -1.16 -14.17
CA LEU A 497 -17.67 -1.90 -13.58
C LEU A 497 -18.57 -2.48 -14.67
N ARG A 498 -18.67 -1.83 -15.83
CA ARG A 498 -19.37 -2.38 -16.98
C ARG A 498 -18.77 -3.72 -17.41
N ASP A 499 -17.45 -3.82 -17.49
CA ASP A 499 -16.77 -5.07 -17.82
C ASP A 499 -16.97 -6.12 -16.71
N LEU A 500 -16.96 -5.71 -15.44
CA LEU A 500 -17.21 -6.62 -14.31
C LEU A 500 -18.59 -7.30 -14.41
N LEU A 501 -19.59 -6.59 -14.93
CA LEU A 501 -20.95 -7.09 -15.20
C LEU A 501 -21.08 -7.91 -16.48
N THR A 502 -19.97 -8.29 -17.13
CA THR A 502 -19.94 -9.26 -18.22
C THR A 502 -19.40 -10.61 -17.73
N PRO A 503 -19.81 -11.74 -18.34
CA PRO A 503 -19.22 -13.05 -18.04
C PRO A 503 -17.69 -13.01 -18.16
N PRO A 504 -16.92 -13.69 -17.29
CA PRO A 504 -15.44 -13.61 -17.31
C PRO A 504 -14.78 -13.88 -18.66
N ALA A 505 -15.38 -14.75 -19.47
CA ALA A 505 -14.89 -15.07 -20.82
C ALA A 505 -15.02 -13.91 -21.83
N GLU A 506 -15.90 -12.94 -21.56
CA GLU A 506 -16.18 -11.78 -22.42
C GLU A 506 -15.50 -10.50 -21.93
N ARG A 507 -14.90 -10.51 -20.72
CA ARG A 507 -14.18 -9.37 -20.16
C ARG A 507 -13.00 -8.96 -21.05
N THR A 508 -12.55 -7.72 -20.92
CA THR A 508 -11.34 -7.20 -21.57
C THR A 508 -10.11 -8.05 -21.20
N ALA A 509 -9.32 -8.48 -22.19
CA ALA A 509 -8.16 -9.37 -21.99
C ALA A 509 -6.85 -8.64 -21.78
N ALA A 510 -6.75 -7.45 -22.37
CA ALA A 510 -5.60 -6.60 -22.29
C ALA A 510 -6.07 -5.15 -22.21
N PHE A 511 -5.47 -4.37 -21.31
CA PHE A 511 -5.73 -2.92 -21.24
C PHE A 511 -4.52 -2.18 -20.69
N THR A 512 -4.41 -0.91 -21.05
CA THR A 512 -3.40 0.00 -20.50
C THR A 512 -4.01 0.73 -19.31
N PRO A 513 -3.41 0.67 -18.11
CA PRO A 513 -3.82 1.49 -16.97
C PRO A 513 -3.51 2.96 -17.21
N GLY A 514 -4.36 3.85 -16.69
CA GLY A 514 -4.08 5.28 -16.73
C GLY A 514 -5.23 6.13 -16.19
N PRO A 515 -5.04 7.46 -16.12
CA PRO A 515 -5.97 8.36 -15.48
C PRO A 515 -7.23 8.65 -16.30
N ALA A 516 -7.22 8.47 -17.63
CA ALA A 516 -8.39 8.76 -18.44
C ALA A 516 -9.56 7.88 -18.01
N TYR A 517 -10.72 8.49 -17.76
CA TYR A 517 -11.85 7.85 -17.10
C TYR A 517 -13.09 7.84 -18.00
N ASP A 518 -13.75 6.69 -18.08
CA ASP A 518 -15.02 6.52 -18.79
C ASP A 518 -16.16 6.60 -17.79
N ILE A 519 -16.92 7.71 -17.86
CA ILE A 519 -18.09 7.97 -17.00
C ILE A 519 -19.19 6.92 -17.19
N ASP A 520 -19.40 6.46 -18.42
CA ASP A 520 -20.51 5.57 -18.73
C ASP A 520 -20.16 4.13 -18.35
N ALA A 521 -18.91 3.71 -18.56
CA ALA A 521 -18.41 2.38 -18.18
C ALA A 521 -18.09 2.29 -16.68
N VAL A 522 -17.89 3.44 -16.03
CA VAL A 522 -17.49 3.58 -14.64
C VAL A 522 -16.15 2.86 -14.41
N GLY A 523 -15.07 3.50 -14.88
CA GLY A 523 -13.72 3.00 -14.69
C GLY A 523 -12.72 3.60 -15.69
N MET A 524 -11.65 2.85 -15.98
CA MET A 524 -10.62 3.29 -16.91
C MET A 524 -11.14 3.35 -18.34
N ALA A 525 -10.89 4.47 -19.02
CA ALA A 525 -11.14 4.59 -20.45
C ALA A 525 -10.15 3.68 -21.22
N ALA A 526 -10.59 3.15 -22.37
CA ALA A 526 -9.76 2.28 -23.21
C ALA A 526 -8.52 2.99 -23.77
N GLY A 527 -8.63 4.30 -24.06
CA GLY A 527 -7.52 5.12 -24.52
C GLY A 527 -6.81 5.77 -23.34
N GLN A 528 -5.54 5.41 -23.13
CA GLN A 528 -4.67 6.03 -22.13
C GLN A 528 -3.46 6.67 -22.78
N THR A 529 -2.89 7.68 -22.12
CA THR A 529 -1.69 8.39 -22.58
C THR A 529 -0.60 8.53 -21.52
N ALA A 530 -0.87 8.15 -20.27
CA ALA A 530 0.06 8.33 -19.16
C ALA A 530 1.13 7.22 -19.10
N PHE A 531 0.76 6.00 -19.47
CA PHE A 531 1.64 4.82 -19.45
C PHE A 531 1.51 4.06 -20.77
N ASP A 532 2.54 3.31 -21.12
CA ASP A 532 2.58 2.40 -22.27
C ASP A 532 2.50 0.92 -21.86
N HIS A 533 2.52 0.62 -20.55
CA HIS A 533 2.39 -0.73 -20.03
C HIS A 533 0.98 -1.31 -20.31
N VAL A 534 0.95 -2.52 -20.87
CA VAL A 534 -0.27 -3.29 -21.11
C VAL A 534 -0.37 -4.40 -20.08
N ILE A 535 -1.44 -4.40 -19.30
CA ILE A 535 -1.79 -5.53 -18.43
C ILE A 535 -2.41 -6.61 -19.32
N GLU A 536 -1.74 -7.75 -19.44
CA GLU A 536 -2.28 -8.97 -20.04
C GLU A 536 -2.89 -9.84 -18.94
N THR A 537 -4.19 -10.12 -19.04
CA THR A 537 -4.93 -10.93 -18.06
C THR A 537 -5.07 -12.37 -18.52
N THR A 538 -5.25 -13.29 -17.57
CA THR A 538 -5.51 -14.72 -17.89
C THR A 538 -6.98 -15.08 -17.73
N GLY A 539 -7.37 -16.20 -18.36
CA GLY A 539 -8.69 -16.79 -18.20
C GLY A 539 -8.83 -17.64 -16.94
N CYS A 540 -10.04 -18.17 -16.73
CA CYS A 540 -10.37 -19.07 -15.63
C CYS A 540 -9.60 -20.40 -15.64
N ASP A 541 -8.96 -20.77 -16.76
CA ASP A 541 -8.05 -21.91 -16.88
C ASP A 541 -6.72 -21.72 -16.14
N GLN A 542 -6.38 -20.47 -15.79
CA GLN A 542 -5.17 -20.08 -15.07
C GLN A 542 -5.56 -19.21 -13.88
N ILE A 543 -6.35 -19.79 -12.96
CA ILE A 543 -6.93 -19.06 -11.84
C ILE A 543 -5.89 -18.54 -10.84
N SER A 544 -4.75 -19.22 -10.64
CA SER A 544 -3.69 -18.78 -9.74
C SER A 544 -2.56 -18.01 -10.44
N SER A 545 -2.85 -17.28 -11.53
CA SER A 545 -1.79 -16.61 -12.31
C SER A 545 -1.31 -15.28 -11.70
N GLY A 546 -2.03 -14.74 -10.72
CA GLY A 546 -1.92 -13.36 -10.25
C GLY A 546 -2.63 -12.35 -11.16
N ASN A 547 -2.99 -12.73 -12.39
CA ASN A 547 -3.60 -11.88 -13.42
C ASN A 547 -4.94 -12.43 -13.93
N SER A 548 -5.54 -13.41 -13.26
CA SER A 548 -6.83 -13.98 -13.64
C SER A 548 -7.94 -12.96 -13.48
N ARG A 549 -8.73 -12.77 -14.54
CA ARG A 549 -9.97 -11.98 -14.51
C ARG A 549 -11.20 -12.83 -14.19
N CYS A 550 -11.00 -14.05 -13.70
CA CYS A 550 -12.09 -14.99 -13.39
C CYS A 550 -12.91 -14.54 -12.18
N GLY A 551 -14.05 -15.21 -11.99
CA GLY A 551 -14.87 -15.06 -10.79
C GLY A 551 -15.72 -13.81 -10.75
N HIS A 552 -16.41 -13.66 -9.62
CA HIS A 552 -17.40 -12.61 -9.40
C HIS A 552 -18.44 -12.59 -10.55
N ASP A 553 -19.09 -13.72 -10.78
CA ASP A 553 -20.10 -13.89 -11.85
C ASP A 553 -21.45 -13.27 -11.49
N TYR A 554 -21.57 -12.68 -10.30
CA TYR A 554 -22.74 -12.00 -9.80
C TYR A 554 -23.12 -10.81 -10.69
N GLY A 555 -24.41 -10.70 -11.02
CA GLY A 555 -24.93 -9.64 -11.88
C GLY A 555 -24.67 -9.82 -13.39
N THR A 556 -23.86 -10.80 -13.80
CA THR A 556 -23.51 -11.00 -15.23
C THR A 556 -24.70 -11.42 -16.10
N ALA A 557 -25.69 -12.09 -15.51
CA ALA A 557 -26.93 -12.53 -16.17
C ALA A 557 -28.07 -11.50 -16.10
N LEU A 558 -27.85 -10.32 -15.49
CA LEU A 558 -28.84 -9.24 -15.47
C LEU A 558 -29.16 -8.77 -16.89
N SER A 559 -30.37 -8.25 -17.09
CA SER A 559 -30.73 -7.60 -18.35
C SER A 559 -29.89 -6.33 -18.58
N ASP A 560 -29.71 -5.91 -19.82
CA ASP A 560 -28.97 -4.67 -20.11
C ASP A 560 -29.59 -3.44 -19.42
N ALA A 561 -30.91 -3.44 -19.22
CA ALA A 561 -31.60 -2.37 -18.49
C ALA A 561 -31.24 -2.39 -17.01
N ASP A 562 -31.26 -3.57 -16.37
CA ASP A 562 -30.86 -3.73 -14.98
C ASP A 562 -29.38 -3.38 -14.77
N LYS A 563 -28.48 -3.78 -15.70
CA LYS A 563 -27.05 -3.42 -15.63
C LYS A 563 -26.84 -1.91 -15.71
N ARG A 564 -27.53 -1.23 -16.63
CA ARG A 564 -27.47 0.24 -16.72
C ARG A 564 -27.99 0.92 -15.45
N ALA A 565 -29.11 0.43 -14.91
CA ALA A 565 -29.67 0.95 -13.67
C ALA A 565 -28.72 0.75 -12.49
N LEU A 566 -28.17 -0.47 -12.35
CA LEU A 566 -27.19 -0.80 -11.31
C LEU A 566 -25.94 0.08 -11.39
N LEU A 567 -25.38 0.30 -12.59
CA LEU A 567 -24.24 1.20 -12.75
C LEU A 567 -24.56 2.64 -12.32
N GLU A 568 -25.77 3.14 -12.61
CA GLU A 568 -26.20 4.46 -12.15
C GLU A 568 -26.30 4.51 -10.61
N TYR A 569 -26.82 3.45 -9.97
CA TYR A 569 -26.82 3.36 -8.52
C TYR A 569 -25.40 3.32 -7.92
N LEU A 570 -24.48 2.57 -8.52
CA LEU A 570 -23.09 2.49 -8.04
C LEU A 570 -22.31 3.80 -8.18
N LYS A 571 -22.74 4.71 -9.07
CA LYS A 571 -22.24 6.10 -9.09
C LYS A 571 -22.77 6.89 -7.89
N SER A 572 -23.99 6.61 -7.43
CA SER A 572 -24.66 7.40 -6.39
C SER A 572 -24.18 7.15 -4.95
N ILE A 573 -23.45 6.05 -4.71
CA ILE A 573 -23.03 5.60 -3.37
C ILE A 573 -21.55 5.84 -3.10
#